data_AF-A0AAE3KI90-F1
#
_entry.id   AF-A0AAE3KI90-F1
#
_cell.length_a   1.000
_cell.length_b   1.000
_cell.length_c   1.000
_cell.angle_alpha   90.00
_cell.angle_beta   90.00
_cell.angle_gamma   90.00
#
_symmetry.space_group_name_H-M   'P 1'
#
loop_
_entity.id
_entity.type
_entity.pdbx_description
1 polymer ?
#
loop_
_entity_poly.entity_id
_entity_poly.type
_entity_poly.pdbx_seq_one_letter_code
_entity_poly.pdbx_strand_id
1 'polypeptide(L)'
;MSGGLLAVLAPHGHPLAAPAGPGWATWLRLLVLAALVVLTGAALLRPVAAPGRAARVVVATAGVAVVVGESALAVLAERPPAPVSVVVPLGLALAAVVVAAVGWRFAAAVGVAATAVAGAECGVAWFGDAAQRLVFDRAALLTGVAALAWFAAARPRRALPVHGTAVVVAVVVLAGAAQLTAVDPRRPVAGLPWLRDVVFGETAAQVLLAPHRPGWNLVRVSADGIAVGTDPAALTDTAPRPGTTGRWALVALPEGRGSLWLRRGEDVVSLPVDTGSSRGTPPSTLDMSTADGPECADAALGALLAGRPTGTSCPADDLADSDAEALRAAVGFLARRGHRSATLVADTSPRSVAAGEVVRESLRRNGMSEGHGPVVVVSGWAEADRALRDVAEGRLPGEGSYLAPWLLTAPLLAIPAAAVIPLRENPQEPAALAYVSALRDRVPEATATPAGYAAWRGGPGPGPLRLYAASVVTMQLSTTGHNHDGARWFPGGALAPVSGPLSAADPTPGG
;
A
#
# COMPACT_ATOMS: atom_id res chain seq x y z
N MET A 1 -41.09 -27.22 -37.15
CA MET A 1 -40.88 -26.58 -38.47
C MET A 1 -40.63 -25.11 -38.24
N SER A 2 -39.41 -24.65 -38.60
CA SER A 2 -39.05 -23.32 -39.11
C SER A 2 -39.46 -22.09 -38.29
N GLY A 3 -38.62 -21.14 -37.87
CA GLY A 3 -37.20 -20.74 -38.02
C GLY A 3 -37.03 -19.53 -37.07
N GLY A 4 -35.88 -19.01 -36.65
CA GLY A 4 -34.55 -18.87 -37.25
C GLY A 4 -34.10 -17.42 -37.02
N LEU A 5 -32.85 -17.23 -36.57
CA LEU A 5 -32.09 -15.97 -36.40
C LEU A 5 -32.41 -15.02 -35.22
N LEU A 6 -31.52 -15.03 -34.22
CA LEU A 6 -30.65 -13.87 -33.91
C LEU A 6 -29.47 -14.33 -33.03
N ALA A 7 -28.29 -14.35 -33.66
CA ALA A 7 -26.99 -14.47 -33.04
C ALA A 7 -26.19 -13.19 -33.31
N VAL A 8 -25.18 -12.97 -32.47
CA VAL A 8 -24.04 -12.05 -32.64
C VAL A 8 -24.25 -10.60 -32.20
N LEU A 9 -23.84 -10.33 -30.95
CA LEU A 9 -23.01 -9.16 -30.62
C LEU A 9 -21.94 -9.61 -29.61
N ALA A 10 -20.71 -9.74 -30.09
CA ALA A 10 -19.51 -9.85 -29.26
C ALA A 10 -19.11 -8.45 -28.76
N PRO A 11 -18.52 -8.32 -27.56
CA PRO A 11 -18.10 -7.04 -27.01
C PRO A 11 -16.71 -6.66 -27.54
N HIS A 12 -16.65 -5.72 -28.49
CA HIS A 12 -15.42 -4.97 -28.75
C HIS A 12 -15.24 -3.92 -27.66
N GLY A 13 -14.56 -4.30 -26.58
CA GLY A 13 -14.09 -3.38 -25.56
C GLY A 13 -12.94 -2.54 -26.08
N HIS A 14 -13.24 -1.44 -26.76
CA HIS A 14 -12.27 -0.36 -26.88
C HIS A 14 -12.04 0.23 -25.48
N PRO A 15 -10.79 0.37 -25.00
CA PRO A 15 -10.55 1.16 -23.81
C PRO A 15 -11.05 2.58 -24.09
N LEU A 16 -12.03 3.03 -23.31
CA LEU A 16 -12.42 4.44 -23.31
C LEU A 16 -11.15 5.26 -23.07
N ALA A 17 -10.83 6.14 -24.01
CA ALA A 17 -9.70 7.04 -23.91
C ALA A 17 -9.69 7.69 -22.52
N ALA A 18 -8.57 7.59 -21.81
CA ALA A 18 -8.41 8.17 -20.48
C ALA A 18 -8.80 9.66 -20.53
N PRO A 19 -9.82 10.10 -19.76
CA PRO A 19 -10.29 11.47 -19.87
C PRO A 19 -9.27 12.40 -19.22
N ALA A 20 -8.85 13.38 -20.02
CA ALA A 20 -8.31 14.69 -19.67
C ALA A 20 -6.96 14.75 -18.91
N GLY A 21 -6.10 15.66 -19.36
CA GLY A 21 -4.81 15.96 -18.72
C GLY A 21 -4.94 16.55 -17.30
N PRO A 22 -3.84 16.70 -16.56
CA PRO A 22 -3.79 17.03 -15.12
C PRO A 22 -4.57 18.28 -14.65
N GLY A 23 -5.09 19.09 -15.57
CA GLY A 23 -5.94 20.24 -15.26
C GLY A 23 -7.39 19.92 -14.90
N TRP A 24 -7.96 18.78 -15.30
CA TRP A 24 -9.42 18.57 -15.14
C TRP A 24 -9.87 18.45 -13.67
N ALA A 25 -9.08 17.78 -12.82
CA ALA A 25 -9.39 17.65 -11.40
C ALA A 25 -9.37 19.01 -10.69
N THR A 26 -8.45 19.88 -11.12
CA THR A 26 -8.36 21.27 -10.65
C THR A 26 -9.58 22.08 -11.07
N TRP A 27 -10.00 21.99 -12.33
CA TRP A 27 -11.22 22.63 -12.81
C TRP A 27 -12.47 22.17 -12.06
N LEU A 28 -12.57 20.87 -11.79
CA LEU A 28 -13.71 20.32 -11.06
C LEU A 28 -13.76 20.84 -9.61
N ARG A 29 -12.62 20.92 -8.93
CA ARG A 29 -12.52 21.54 -7.59
C ARG A 29 -12.91 23.02 -7.59
N LEU A 30 -12.47 23.77 -8.60
CA LEU A 30 -12.86 25.18 -8.75
C LEU A 30 -14.38 25.33 -8.98
N LEU A 31 -14.99 24.45 -9.76
CA LEU A 31 -16.44 24.44 -9.97
C LEU A 31 -17.22 24.12 -8.69
N VAL A 32 -16.76 23.13 -7.90
CA VAL A 32 -17.34 22.79 -6.60
C VAL A 32 -17.28 24.00 -5.65
N LEU A 33 -16.11 24.65 -5.55
CA LEU A 33 -15.93 25.83 -4.70
C LEU A 33 -16.83 27.00 -5.14
N ALA A 34 -16.91 27.28 -6.45
CA ALA A 34 -17.78 28.33 -6.97
C ALA A 34 -19.26 28.06 -6.67
N ALA A 35 -19.71 26.82 -6.84
CA ALA A 35 -21.08 26.42 -6.53
C ALA A 35 -21.39 26.50 -5.02
N LEU A 36 -20.43 26.17 -4.16
CA LEU A 36 -20.55 26.34 -2.71
C LEU A 36 -20.77 27.81 -2.32
N VAL A 37 -19.99 28.74 -2.91
CA VAL A 37 -20.13 30.19 -2.67
C VAL A 37 -21.52 30.68 -3.08
N VAL A 38 -22.04 30.22 -4.22
CA VAL A 38 -23.40 30.56 -4.68
C VAL A 38 -24.47 30.05 -3.71
N LEU A 39 -24.33 28.81 -3.23
CA LEU A 39 -25.25 28.21 -2.25
C LEU A 39 -25.26 28.96 -0.92
N THR A 40 -24.08 29.30 -0.40
CA THR A 40 -23.93 30.06 0.85
C THR A 40 -24.47 31.47 0.71
N GLY A 41 -24.15 32.17 -0.38
CA GLY A 41 -24.67 33.51 -0.66
C GLY A 41 -26.20 33.53 -0.77
N ALA A 42 -26.78 32.58 -1.48
CA ALA A 42 -28.24 32.46 -1.61
C ALA A 42 -28.93 32.15 -0.27
N ALA A 43 -28.31 31.31 0.58
CA ALA A 43 -28.84 31.01 1.90
C ALA A 43 -28.81 32.24 2.83
N LEU A 44 -27.73 33.04 2.78
CA LEU A 44 -27.57 34.26 3.58
C LEU A 44 -28.49 35.41 3.16
N LEU A 45 -28.78 35.53 1.85
CA LEU A 45 -29.64 36.60 1.31
C LEU A 45 -31.14 36.31 1.47
N ARG A 46 -31.51 35.03 1.68
CA ARG A 46 -32.90 34.59 1.82
C ARG A 46 -33.76 35.35 2.86
N PRO A 47 -33.28 35.70 4.07
CA PRO A 47 -34.07 36.50 5.01
C PRO A 47 -34.35 37.93 4.52
N VAL A 48 -33.57 38.44 3.57
CA VAL A 48 -33.69 39.82 3.06
C VAL A 48 -34.48 39.86 1.74
N ALA A 49 -34.42 38.79 0.93
CA ALA A 49 -35.11 38.70 -0.34
C ALA A 49 -35.66 37.29 -0.60
N ALA A 50 -36.95 37.20 -0.94
CA ALA A 50 -37.55 35.94 -1.36
C ALA A 50 -36.99 35.54 -2.74
N PRO A 51 -36.38 34.36 -2.90
CA PRO A 51 -35.75 33.99 -4.16
C PRO A 51 -36.80 33.78 -5.26
N GLY A 52 -36.62 34.49 -6.37
CA GLY A 52 -37.38 34.28 -7.60
C GLY A 52 -37.24 32.85 -8.13
N ARG A 53 -38.10 32.45 -9.08
CA ARG A 53 -38.07 31.10 -9.66
C ARG A 53 -36.70 30.76 -10.27
N ALA A 54 -36.09 31.72 -10.96
CA ALA A 54 -34.76 31.58 -11.56
C ALA A 54 -33.67 31.33 -10.50
N ALA A 55 -33.65 32.12 -9.42
CA ALA A 55 -32.68 31.95 -8.33
C ALA A 55 -32.79 30.57 -7.67
N ARG A 56 -34.01 30.05 -7.48
CA ARG A 56 -34.21 28.70 -6.91
C ARG A 56 -33.70 27.58 -7.82
N VAL A 57 -33.85 27.74 -9.14
CA VAL A 57 -33.29 26.80 -10.11
C VAL A 57 -31.77 26.84 -10.06
N VAL A 58 -31.15 28.03 -10.09
CA VAL A 58 -29.68 28.18 -10.02
C VAL A 58 -29.09 27.55 -8.76
N VAL A 59 -29.70 27.78 -7.60
CA VAL A 59 -29.29 27.20 -6.31
C VAL A 59 -29.42 25.69 -6.30
N ALA A 60 -30.53 25.15 -6.81
CA ALA A 60 -30.72 23.70 -6.89
C ALA A 60 -29.67 23.07 -7.83
N THR A 61 -29.45 23.66 -9.01
CA THR A 61 -28.45 23.18 -9.99
C THR A 61 -27.03 23.26 -9.41
N ALA A 62 -26.69 24.32 -8.67
CA ALA A 62 -25.41 24.43 -7.97
C ALA A 62 -25.23 23.31 -6.93
N GLY A 63 -26.28 22.99 -6.16
CA GLY A 63 -26.27 21.85 -5.23
C GLY A 63 -26.04 20.50 -5.91
N VAL A 64 -26.71 20.25 -7.05
CA VAL A 64 -26.47 19.03 -7.85
C VAL A 64 -25.03 18.99 -8.37
N ALA A 65 -24.52 20.12 -8.88
CA ALA A 65 -23.16 20.20 -9.43
C ALA A 65 -22.08 19.90 -8.38
N VAL A 66 -22.23 20.38 -7.13
CA VAL A 66 -21.32 20.04 -6.02
C VAL A 66 -21.35 18.54 -5.74
N VAL A 67 -22.54 17.95 -5.63
CA VAL A 67 -22.70 16.52 -5.30
C VAL A 67 -22.11 15.63 -6.40
N VAL A 68 -22.44 15.91 -7.66
CA VAL A 68 -21.96 15.14 -8.81
C VAL A 68 -20.45 15.31 -8.99
N GLY A 69 -19.94 16.54 -8.81
CA GLY A 69 -18.52 16.84 -8.93
C GLY A 69 -17.67 16.08 -7.90
N GLU A 70 -18.03 16.17 -6.62
CA GLU A 70 -17.32 15.45 -5.55
C GLU A 70 -17.43 13.92 -5.70
N SER A 71 -18.60 13.41 -6.12
CA SER A 71 -18.79 11.98 -6.40
C SER A 71 -17.90 11.51 -7.55
N ALA A 72 -17.76 12.32 -8.62
CA ALA A 72 -16.86 12.03 -9.72
C ALA A 72 -15.38 12.05 -9.27
N LEU A 73 -14.97 13.02 -8.44
CA LEU A 73 -13.61 13.05 -7.88
C LEU A 73 -13.31 11.82 -7.03
N ALA A 74 -14.27 11.37 -6.21
CA ALA A 74 -14.10 10.19 -5.37
C ALA A 74 -13.94 8.90 -6.19
N VAL A 75 -14.78 8.71 -7.22
CA VAL A 75 -14.70 7.56 -8.14
C VAL A 75 -13.38 7.55 -8.92
N LEU A 76 -12.81 8.71 -9.20
CA LEU A 76 -11.56 8.85 -9.95
C LEU A 76 -10.31 8.74 -9.07
N ALA A 77 -10.44 9.02 -7.77
CA ALA A 77 -9.33 8.96 -6.81
C ALA A 77 -9.13 7.56 -6.19
N GLU A 78 -10.15 6.71 -6.13
CA GLU A 78 -10.11 5.44 -5.40
C GLU A 78 -10.74 4.28 -6.21
N ARG A 79 -10.16 3.07 -6.13
CA ARG A 79 -10.78 1.81 -6.59
C ARG A 79 -12.10 1.57 -5.81
N PRO A 80 -13.11 0.92 -6.40
CA PRO A 80 -14.51 1.30 -6.23
C PRO A 80 -14.96 1.24 -4.76
N PRO A 81 -15.37 2.35 -4.14
CA PRO A 81 -16.14 2.27 -2.92
C PRO A 81 -17.54 1.74 -3.24
N ALA A 82 -18.17 1.09 -2.25
CA ALA A 82 -19.50 0.53 -2.36
C ALA A 82 -20.50 1.52 -3.01
N PRO A 83 -21.45 1.05 -3.85
CA PRO A 83 -22.38 1.88 -4.64
C PRO A 83 -23.23 2.85 -3.82
N VAL A 84 -23.22 2.72 -2.50
CA VAL A 84 -24.06 3.42 -1.54
C VAL A 84 -23.66 4.89 -1.34
N SER A 85 -22.36 5.21 -1.40
CA SER A 85 -21.83 6.57 -1.18
C SER A 85 -22.24 7.60 -2.25
N VAL A 86 -22.66 7.14 -3.43
CA VAL A 86 -23.10 8.00 -4.55
C VAL A 86 -24.63 8.12 -4.59
N VAL A 87 -25.36 7.08 -4.17
CA VAL A 87 -26.82 6.99 -4.33
C VAL A 87 -27.57 7.95 -3.40
N VAL A 88 -27.14 8.06 -2.14
CA VAL A 88 -27.78 8.92 -1.13
C VAL A 88 -27.69 10.41 -1.48
N PRO A 89 -26.50 10.99 -1.78
CA PRO A 89 -26.42 12.40 -2.09
C PRO A 89 -27.03 12.74 -3.46
N LEU A 90 -26.95 11.85 -4.45
CA LEU A 90 -27.64 12.03 -5.74
C LEU A 90 -29.17 12.04 -5.57
N GLY A 91 -29.70 11.16 -4.71
CA GLY A 91 -31.12 11.12 -4.38
C GLY A 91 -31.62 12.41 -3.71
N LEU A 92 -30.84 12.96 -2.77
CA LEU A 92 -31.14 14.26 -2.13
C LEU A 92 -31.06 15.44 -3.11
N ALA A 93 -30.07 15.44 -4.00
CA ALA A 93 -29.91 16.45 -5.04
C ALA A 93 -31.08 16.42 -6.04
N LEU A 94 -31.50 15.23 -6.47
CA LEU A 94 -32.70 15.05 -7.30
C LEU A 94 -33.97 15.50 -6.57
N ALA A 95 -34.08 15.18 -5.28
CA ALA A 95 -35.22 15.60 -4.47
C ALA A 95 -35.34 17.13 -4.43
N ALA A 96 -34.24 17.86 -4.27
CA ALA A 96 -34.20 19.32 -4.31
C ALA A 96 -34.68 19.90 -5.66
N VAL A 97 -34.30 19.28 -6.78
CA VAL A 97 -34.79 19.64 -8.11
C VAL A 97 -36.29 19.37 -8.25
N VAL A 98 -36.77 18.23 -7.76
CA VAL A 98 -38.19 17.87 -7.77
C VAL A 98 -39.02 18.81 -6.89
N VAL A 99 -38.49 19.30 -5.76
CA VAL A 99 -39.16 20.33 -4.93
C VAL A 99 -39.33 21.63 -5.68
N ALA A 100 -38.29 22.05 -6.40
CA ALA A 100 -38.30 23.28 -7.18
C ALA A 100 -39.33 23.20 -8.33
N ALA A 101 -39.58 22.00 -8.86
CA ALA A 101 -40.44 21.76 -10.01
C ALA A 101 -41.90 21.37 -9.68
N VAL A 102 -42.15 20.46 -8.73
CA VAL A 102 -43.44 19.73 -8.57
C VAL A 102 -44.12 19.98 -7.21
N GLY A 103 -43.39 20.49 -6.22
CA GLY A 103 -43.95 20.98 -4.95
C GLY A 103 -43.75 20.07 -3.72
N TRP A 104 -44.05 20.65 -2.55
CA TRP A 104 -43.62 20.22 -1.20
C TRP A 104 -44.06 18.82 -0.72
N ARG A 105 -45.14 18.24 -1.26
CA ARG A 105 -45.71 17.00 -0.69
C ARG A 105 -44.88 15.75 -1.04
N PHE A 106 -44.30 15.70 -2.24
CA PHE A 106 -43.42 14.61 -2.67
C PHE A 106 -42.02 14.73 -2.05
N ALA A 107 -41.57 15.97 -1.95
CA ALA A 107 -40.33 16.41 -1.35
C ALA A 107 -40.12 15.91 0.09
N ALA A 108 -41.13 16.03 0.95
CA ALA A 108 -41.01 15.66 2.37
C ALA A 108 -40.81 14.14 2.58
N ALA A 109 -41.46 13.30 1.77
CA ALA A 109 -41.31 11.84 1.86
C ALA A 109 -39.90 11.39 1.45
N VAL A 110 -39.35 11.99 0.38
CA VAL A 110 -37.98 11.69 -0.08
C VAL A 110 -36.93 12.22 0.90
N GLY A 111 -37.15 13.40 1.49
CA GLY A 111 -36.26 13.97 2.51
C GLY A 111 -36.18 13.13 3.78
N VAL A 112 -37.32 12.63 4.28
CA VAL A 112 -37.35 11.75 5.47
C VAL A 112 -36.67 10.42 5.19
N ALA A 113 -36.92 9.81 4.03
CA ALA A 113 -36.25 8.57 3.62
C ALA A 113 -34.73 8.75 3.52
N ALA A 114 -34.26 9.83 2.91
CA ALA A 114 -32.83 10.12 2.80
C ALA A 114 -32.18 10.42 4.16
N THR A 115 -32.89 11.10 5.08
CA THR A 115 -32.38 11.39 6.44
C THR A 115 -32.29 10.11 7.28
N ALA A 116 -33.26 9.19 7.13
CA ALA A 116 -33.25 7.91 7.82
C ALA A 116 -32.10 7.00 7.35
N VAL A 117 -31.83 6.98 6.03
CA VAL A 117 -30.69 6.25 5.46
C VAL A 117 -29.36 6.85 5.92
N ALA A 118 -29.21 8.18 5.87
CA ALA A 118 -28.02 8.87 6.38
C ALA A 118 -27.80 8.62 7.89
N GLY A 119 -28.86 8.61 8.70
CA GLY A 119 -28.79 8.31 10.13
C GLY A 119 -28.36 6.88 10.46
N ALA A 120 -28.85 5.90 9.70
CA ALA A 120 -28.44 4.51 9.86
C ALA A 120 -26.95 4.30 9.51
N GLU A 121 -26.45 4.99 8.50
CA GLU A 121 -25.04 4.94 8.10
C GLU A 121 -24.12 5.66 9.08
N CYS A 122 -24.54 6.79 9.66
CA CYS A 122 -23.83 7.43 10.76
C CYS A 122 -23.62 6.47 11.94
N GLY A 123 -24.62 5.63 12.24
CA GLY A 123 -24.52 4.62 13.29
C GLY A 123 -23.48 3.55 13.00
N VAL A 124 -23.35 3.09 11.74
CA VAL A 124 -22.38 2.06 11.35
C VAL A 124 -20.96 2.62 11.24
N ALA A 125 -20.81 3.84 10.70
CA ALA A 125 -19.51 4.49 10.49
C ALA A 125 -18.85 4.97 11.79
N TRP A 126 -19.62 5.33 12.82
CA TRP A 126 -19.08 5.74 14.12
C TRP A 126 -18.27 4.63 14.80
N PHE A 127 -18.55 3.37 14.48
CA PHE A 127 -17.82 2.20 14.97
C PHE A 127 -16.79 1.65 13.97
N GLY A 128 -16.53 2.38 12.87
CA GLY A 128 -15.65 1.95 11.78
C GLY A 128 -14.20 2.43 11.88
N ASP A 129 -13.33 1.81 11.09
CA ASP A 129 -11.88 2.12 11.00
C ASP A 129 -11.61 3.48 10.31
N ALA A 130 -10.35 3.94 10.36
CA ALA A 130 -9.93 5.27 9.87
C ALA A 130 -10.30 5.56 8.41
N ALA A 131 -10.30 4.55 7.54
CA ALA A 131 -10.76 4.69 6.14
C ALA A 131 -12.27 4.98 6.05
N GLN A 132 -13.09 4.45 6.97
CA GLN A 132 -14.53 4.71 7.04
C GLN A 132 -14.83 6.11 7.58
N ARG A 133 -13.92 6.72 8.35
CA ARG A 133 -14.05 8.11 8.83
C ARG A 133 -13.91 9.14 7.70
N LEU A 134 -13.03 8.90 6.71
CA LEU A 134 -12.89 9.75 5.53
C LEU A 134 -14.16 9.72 4.64
N VAL A 135 -14.77 8.55 4.49
CA VAL A 135 -16.05 8.40 3.78
C VAL A 135 -17.17 9.13 4.54
N PHE A 136 -17.15 9.07 5.87
CA PHE A 136 -18.10 9.78 6.74
C PHE A 136 -17.98 11.30 6.62
N ASP A 137 -16.77 11.85 6.69
CA ASP A 137 -16.55 13.30 6.57
C ASP A 137 -17.04 13.84 5.22
N ARG A 138 -16.84 13.08 4.14
CA ARG A 138 -17.38 13.39 2.80
C ARG A 138 -18.92 13.30 2.75
N ALA A 139 -19.51 12.25 3.31
CA ALA A 139 -20.97 12.08 3.35
C ALA A 139 -21.65 13.18 4.18
N ALA A 140 -21.06 13.58 5.30
CA ALA A 140 -21.53 14.67 6.15
C ALA A 140 -21.48 16.02 5.41
N LEU A 141 -20.38 16.31 4.68
CA LEU A 141 -20.27 17.50 3.85
C LEU A 141 -21.36 17.54 2.77
N LEU A 142 -21.53 16.45 2.02
CA LEU A 142 -22.52 16.36 0.94
C LEU A 142 -23.95 16.51 1.45
N THR A 143 -24.25 15.92 2.61
CA THR A 143 -25.55 16.03 3.27
C THR A 143 -25.80 17.47 3.75
N GLY A 144 -24.79 18.13 4.32
CA GLY A 144 -24.85 19.54 4.72
C GLY A 144 -25.11 20.47 3.53
N VAL A 145 -24.44 20.24 2.40
CA VAL A 145 -24.63 20.99 1.16
C VAL A 145 -26.04 20.78 0.60
N ALA A 146 -26.54 19.54 0.57
CA ALA A 146 -27.88 19.23 0.10
C ALA A 146 -28.96 19.88 0.98
N ALA A 147 -28.78 19.85 2.31
CA ALA A 147 -29.67 20.51 3.26
C ALA A 147 -29.67 22.04 3.07
N LEU A 148 -28.50 22.64 2.81
CA LEU A 148 -28.35 24.07 2.54
C LEU A 148 -29.04 24.47 1.22
N ALA A 149 -28.85 23.70 0.16
CA ALA A 149 -29.50 23.91 -1.13
C ALA A 149 -31.03 23.81 -1.02
N TRP A 150 -31.52 22.79 -0.30
CA TRP A 150 -32.94 22.63 0.00
C TRP A 150 -33.49 23.83 0.76
N PHE A 151 -32.79 24.24 1.83
CA PHE A 151 -33.16 25.38 2.62
C PHE A 151 -33.28 26.61 1.71
N ALA A 152 -32.25 26.94 0.95
CA ALA A 152 -32.27 28.07 0.03
C ALA A 152 -33.40 28.01 -1.02
N ALA A 153 -33.80 26.82 -1.47
CA ALA A 153 -34.84 26.64 -2.50
C ALA A 153 -36.29 26.59 -1.98
N ALA A 154 -36.53 26.20 -0.72
CA ALA A 154 -37.88 26.02 -0.18
C ALA A 154 -38.67 27.35 -0.05
N ARG A 155 -40.01 27.32 -0.17
CA ARG A 155 -40.85 28.52 0.06
C ARG A 155 -41.12 28.73 1.57
N PRO A 156 -40.94 29.94 2.11
CA PRO A 156 -41.33 30.23 3.50
C PRO A 156 -42.85 30.15 3.60
N ARG A 157 -43.39 29.32 4.51
CA ARG A 157 -44.85 29.20 4.69
C ARG A 157 -45.41 29.90 5.93
N ARG A 158 -44.61 30.18 6.96
CA ARG A 158 -44.94 31.07 8.10
C ARG A 158 -43.64 31.58 8.72
N ALA A 159 -43.67 32.76 9.31
CA ALA A 159 -42.57 33.35 10.08
C ALA A 159 -42.33 32.58 11.39
N LEU A 160 -41.82 31.35 11.29
CA LEU A 160 -41.05 30.77 12.38
C LEU A 160 -39.74 31.56 12.48
N PRO A 161 -39.13 31.71 13.66
CA PRO A 161 -37.82 32.35 13.81
C PRO A 161 -36.75 31.47 13.15
N VAL A 162 -36.64 31.56 11.82
CA VAL A 162 -35.74 30.75 10.96
C VAL A 162 -34.26 31.16 11.11
N HIS A 163 -33.96 32.14 11.95
CA HIS A 163 -32.59 32.57 12.22
C HIS A 163 -31.76 31.47 12.91
N GLY A 164 -32.39 30.62 13.75
CA GLY A 164 -31.67 29.54 14.43
C GLY A 164 -31.21 28.42 13.50
N THR A 165 -32.05 27.98 12.57
CA THR A 165 -31.74 26.83 11.69
C THR A 165 -30.73 27.17 10.60
N ALA A 166 -30.76 28.39 10.04
CA ALA A 166 -29.77 28.82 9.05
C ALA A 166 -28.35 28.95 9.65
N VAL A 167 -28.26 29.47 10.88
CA VAL A 167 -27.00 29.58 11.61
C VAL A 167 -26.46 28.19 11.96
N VAL A 168 -27.30 27.25 12.39
CA VAL A 168 -26.88 25.87 12.69
C VAL A 168 -26.33 25.18 11.44
N VAL A 169 -27.00 25.29 10.29
CA VAL A 169 -26.49 24.68 9.04
C VAL A 169 -25.18 25.34 8.58
N ALA A 170 -25.09 26.66 8.64
CA ALA A 170 -23.85 27.37 8.29
C ALA A 170 -22.68 26.99 9.21
N VAL A 171 -22.92 26.85 10.52
CA VAL A 171 -21.93 26.41 11.50
C VAL A 171 -21.51 24.96 11.23
N VAL A 172 -22.45 24.06 10.91
CA VAL A 172 -22.13 22.66 10.59
C VAL A 172 -21.32 22.55 9.29
N VAL A 173 -21.65 23.33 8.25
CA VAL A 173 -20.88 23.36 6.99
C VAL A 173 -19.49 23.96 7.19
N LEU A 174 -19.37 25.06 7.96
CA LEU A 174 -18.08 25.66 8.30
C LEU A 174 -17.23 24.73 9.18
N ALA A 175 -17.83 24.05 10.15
CA ALA A 175 -17.15 23.07 10.97
C ALA A 175 -16.67 21.87 10.14
N GLY A 176 -17.51 21.35 9.24
CA GLY A 176 -17.12 20.28 8.31
C GLY A 176 -16.00 20.68 7.36
N ALA A 177 -16.04 21.90 6.80
CA ALA A 177 -14.98 22.43 5.94
C ALA A 177 -13.67 22.70 6.71
N ALA A 178 -13.75 23.17 7.96
CA ALA A 178 -12.61 23.34 8.85
C ALA A 178 -11.98 21.99 9.24
N GLN A 179 -12.80 20.96 9.48
CA GLN A 179 -12.33 19.61 9.78
C GLN A 179 -11.57 19.00 8.58
N LEU A 180 -12.12 19.14 7.37
CA LEU A 180 -11.51 18.65 6.12
C LEU A 180 -10.21 19.34 5.76
N THR A 181 -9.99 20.58 6.23
CA THR A 181 -8.72 21.30 6.04
C THR A 181 -7.72 21.06 7.18
N ALA A 182 -8.19 20.66 8.37
CA ALA A 182 -7.34 20.35 9.52
C ALA A 182 -6.75 18.93 9.47
N VAL A 183 -7.46 17.97 8.85
CA VAL A 183 -6.94 16.62 8.60
C VAL A 183 -6.06 16.67 7.36
N ASP A 184 -4.79 17.03 7.54
CA ASP A 184 -3.79 16.82 6.50
C ASP A 184 -3.43 15.33 6.47
N PRO A 185 -3.86 14.55 5.46
CA PRO A 185 -3.49 13.13 5.34
C PRO A 185 -1.98 12.93 5.16
N ARG A 186 -1.20 14.02 5.03
CA ARG A 186 0.26 14.00 4.99
C ARG A 186 0.90 14.09 6.38
N ARG A 187 0.13 14.27 7.45
CA ARG A 187 0.72 14.25 8.81
C ARG A 187 1.33 12.88 9.08
N PRO A 188 2.60 12.82 9.49
CA PRO A 188 3.22 11.57 9.92
C PRO A 188 2.41 10.97 11.07
N VAL A 189 2.12 9.67 11.00
CA VAL A 189 1.46 8.94 12.08
C VAL A 189 2.49 8.04 12.72
N ALA A 190 2.69 8.23 14.02
CA ALA A 190 3.61 7.45 14.82
C ALA A 190 3.44 5.95 14.60
N GLY A 191 4.55 5.26 14.36
CA GLY A 191 4.59 3.80 14.20
C GLY A 191 4.04 3.26 12.89
N LEU A 192 3.68 4.13 11.93
CA LEU A 192 3.43 3.74 10.56
C LEU A 192 4.61 4.15 9.67
N PRO A 193 5.07 3.29 8.75
CA PRO A 193 6.14 3.60 7.84
C PRO A 193 5.80 4.83 7.03
N TRP A 194 6.81 5.67 6.84
CA TRP A 194 6.62 6.97 6.26
C TRP A 194 7.37 7.08 4.95
N LEU A 195 6.63 7.27 3.86
CA LEU A 195 7.16 7.35 2.50
C LEU A 195 6.93 8.75 1.91
N ARG A 196 8.00 9.39 1.45
CA ARG A 196 7.95 10.72 0.83
C ARG A 196 8.88 10.83 -0.37
N ASP A 197 8.45 11.63 -1.33
CA ASP A 197 9.28 12.06 -2.44
C ASP A 197 9.90 13.41 -2.06
N VAL A 198 11.21 13.54 -2.22
CA VAL A 198 12.02 14.71 -1.88
C VAL A 198 12.75 15.17 -3.12
N VAL A 199 12.81 16.48 -3.34
CA VAL A 199 13.51 17.07 -4.49
C VAL A 199 14.73 17.82 -4.00
N PHE A 200 15.90 17.48 -4.56
CA PHE A 200 17.19 18.17 -4.37
C PHE A 200 17.57 18.78 -5.72
N GLY A 201 17.32 20.08 -5.90
CA GLY A 201 17.46 20.75 -7.20
C GLY A 201 16.62 20.07 -8.29
N GLU A 202 17.27 19.50 -9.28
CA GLU A 202 16.62 18.76 -10.39
C GLU A 202 16.44 17.26 -10.11
N THR A 203 16.99 16.73 -9.01
CA THR A 203 16.92 15.30 -8.71
C THR A 203 15.87 14.99 -7.66
N ALA A 204 14.91 14.13 -8.01
CA ALA A 204 13.99 13.55 -7.03
C ALA A 204 14.61 12.30 -6.38
N ALA A 205 14.37 12.13 -5.09
CA ALA A 205 14.71 10.94 -4.33
C ALA A 205 13.50 10.54 -3.48
N GLN A 206 13.23 9.24 -3.41
CA GLN A 206 12.23 8.71 -2.52
C GLN A 206 12.87 8.32 -1.20
N VAL A 207 12.18 8.63 -0.10
CA VAL A 207 12.64 8.42 1.27
C VAL A 207 11.60 7.56 2.00
N LEU A 208 12.00 6.37 2.41
CA LEU A 208 11.24 5.50 3.31
C LEU A 208 11.86 5.59 4.71
N LEU A 209 11.05 5.85 5.73
CA LEU A 209 11.42 5.80 7.13
C LEU A 209 10.60 4.71 7.83
N ALA A 210 11.26 3.73 8.44
CA ALA A 210 10.60 2.64 9.15
C ALA A 210 11.30 2.32 10.49
N PRO A 211 10.57 1.94 11.55
CA PRO A 211 9.10 1.86 11.65
C PRO A 211 8.43 3.22 11.95
N HIS A 212 9.20 4.31 11.96
CA HIS A 212 8.78 5.66 12.33
C HIS A 212 8.30 5.74 13.81
N ARG A 213 9.16 5.25 14.72
CA ARG A 213 8.95 5.19 16.18
C ARG A 213 10.11 5.85 16.93
N PRO A 214 9.99 6.12 18.24
CA PRO A 214 11.12 6.63 19.00
C PRO A 214 12.26 5.59 19.03
N GLY A 215 13.51 6.05 19.00
CA GLY A 215 14.69 5.19 18.95
C GLY A 215 15.19 4.92 17.53
N TRP A 216 15.78 3.75 17.30
CA TRP A 216 16.42 3.41 16.03
C TRP A 216 15.40 3.17 14.91
N ASN A 217 15.58 3.91 13.82
CA ASN A 217 14.81 3.77 12.59
C ASN A 217 15.78 3.60 11.42
N LEU A 218 15.31 2.92 10.39
CA LEU A 218 16.04 2.78 9.14
C LEU A 218 15.45 3.72 8.10
N VAL A 219 16.32 4.48 7.45
CA VAL A 219 15.98 5.36 6.34
C VAL A 219 16.50 4.73 5.05
N ARG A 220 15.61 4.43 4.11
CA ARG A 220 15.97 4.06 2.74
C ARG A 220 15.85 5.26 1.83
N VAL A 221 16.82 5.46 0.96
CA VAL A 221 16.77 6.45 -0.10
C VAL A 221 16.99 5.81 -1.48
N SER A 222 16.31 6.34 -2.50
CA SER A 222 16.41 5.84 -3.87
C SER A 222 17.61 6.36 -4.66
N ALA A 223 18.28 7.41 -4.17
CA ALA A 223 19.35 8.10 -4.89
C ALA A 223 20.67 8.13 -4.13
N ASP A 224 21.77 8.23 -4.88
CA ASP A 224 23.13 8.32 -4.35
C ASP A 224 23.47 9.69 -3.75
N GLY A 225 24.50 9.70 -2.89
CA GLY A 225 25.08 10.93 -2.33
C GLY A 225 24.19 11.65 -1.32
N ILE A 226 23.21 10.94 -0.73
CA ILE A 226 22.32 11.50 0.29
C ILE A 226 22.84 11.13 1.69
N ALA A 227 22.94 12.13 2.56
CA ALA A 227 23.17 11.99 3.99
C ALA A 227 21.89 12.28 4.76
N VAL A 228 21.66 11.61 5.89
CA VAL A 228 20.44 11.77 6.70
C VAL A 228 20.75 11.86 8.20
N GLY A 229 19.89 12.52 8.96
CA GLY A 229 20.05 12.64 10.42
C GLY A 229 18.96 13.49 11.07
N THR A 230 19.04 13.67 12.39
CA THR A 230 18.10 14.50 13.16
C THR A 230 18.63 15.91 13.44
N ASP A 231 19.90 16.16 13.13
CA ASP A 231 20.58 17.45 13.23
C ASP A 231 21.22 17.78 11.86
N PRO A 232 20.93 18.96 11.26
CA PRO A 232 21.51 19.34 9.97
C PRO A 232 23.05 19.44 9.99
N ALA A 233 23.66 19.62 11.17
CA ALA A 233 25.12 19.64 11.33
C ALA A 233 25.73 18.24 11.49
N ALA A 234 24.93 17.22 11.79
CA ALA A 234 25.39 15.84 12.06
C ALA A 234 24.59 14.82 11.25
N LEU A 235 24.87 14.77 9.94
CA LEU A 235 24.24 13.85 9.00
C LEU A 235 25.16 12.65 8.72
N THR A 236 24.56 11.46 8.58
CA THR A 236 25.25 10.21 8.24
C THR A 236 24.98 9.87 6.78
N ASP A 237 26.04 9.57 6.01
CA ASP A 237 25.90 9.16 4.62
C ASP A 237 25.14 7.84 4.50
N THR A 238 24.25 7.77 3.51
CA THR A 238 23.55 6.52 3.18
C THR A 238 24.49 5.58 2.42
N ALA A 239 24.43 4.29 2.74
CA ALA A 239 25.29 3.26 2.15
C ALA A 239 24.46 2.12 1.54
N PRO A 240 24.93 1.46 0.47
CA PRO A 240 24.31 0.22 0.02
C PRO A 240 24.41 -0.83 1.14
N ARG A 241 23.39 -1.69 1.25
CA ARG A 241 23.43 -2.86 2.14
C ARG A 241 23.37 -4.13 1.30
N PRO A 242 24.22 -5.14 1.55
CA PRO A 242 24.23 -6.37 0.75
C PRO A 242 22.86 -7.06 0.76
N GLY A 243 22.46 -7.63 -0.39
CA GLY A 243 21.15 -8.27 -0.58
C GLY A 243 19.93 -7.33 -0.66
N THR A 244 20.13 -6.00 -0.64
CA THR A 244 19.05 -4.98 -0.68
C THR A 244 19.10 -4.10 -1.93
N THR A 245 18.03 -3.34 -2.17
CA THR A 245 18.00 -2.23 -3.13
C THR A 245 18.09 -0.89 -2.41
N GLY A 246 18.46 0.17 -3.15
CA GLY A 246 18.60 1.52 -2.60
C GLY A 246 19.79 1.67 -1.65
N ARG A 247 19.77 2.76 -0.89
CA ARG A 247 20.79 3.07 0.12
C ARG A 247 20.13 3.29 1.47
N TRP A 248 20.87 3.00 2.53
CA TRP A 248 20.34 2.92 3.87
C TRP A 248 21.18 3.70 4.86
N ALA A 249 20.52 4.27 5.85
CA ALA A 249 21.15 4.86 7.02
C ALA A 249 20.31 4.58 8.26
N LEU A 250 20.99 4.39 9.38
CA LEU A 250 20.36 4.20 10.68
C LEU A 250 20.25 5.57 11.38
N VAL A 251 19.07 5.91 11.87
CA VAL A 251 18.80 7.20 12.51
C VAL A 251 18.07 6.98 13.83
N ALA A 252 18.58 7.55 14.92
CA ALA A 252 17.88 7.59 16.19
C ALA A 252 16.92 8.79 16.21
N LEU A 253 15.61 8.53 16.19
CA LEU A 253 14.60 9.56 16.28
C LEU A 253 14.18 9.81 17.74
N PRO A 254 14.10 11.08 18.19
CA PRO A 254 13.59 11.41 19.51
C PRO A 254 12.09 11.16 19.59
N GLU A 255 11.55 11.07 20.81
CA GLU A 255 10.10 11.01 21.02
C GLU A 255 9.38 12.28 20.55
N GLY A 256 8.18 12.09 19.99
CA GLY A 256 7.28 13.16 19.55
C GLY A 256 7.65 13.76 18.20
N ARG A 257 7.38 15.06 18.06
CA ARG A 257 7.58 15.82 16.82
C ARG A 257 9.03 16.24 16.68
N GLY A 258 9.55 16.12 15.46
CA GLY A 258 10.89 16.55 15.11
C GLY A 258 11.06 16.72 13.60
N SER A 259 12.31 16.70 13.17
CA SER A 259 12.67 16.79 11.77
C SER A 259 13.71 15.73 11.42
N LEU A 260 13.50 15.07 10.29
CA LEU A 260 14.52 14.32 9.59
C LEU A 260 15.16 15.26 8.56
N TRP A 261 16.46 15.45 8.66
CA TRP A 261 17.22 16.25 7.73
C TRP A 261 17.86 15.35 6.69
N LEU A 262 17.83 15.78 5.44
CA LEU A 262 18.50 15.13 4.34
C LEU A 262 19.37 16.14 3.61
N ARG A 263 20.57 15.73 3.21
CA ARG A 263 21.50 16.55 2.45
C ARG A 263 22.00 15.82 1.21
N ARG A 264 22.08 16.53 0.09
CA ARG A 264 22.75 16.08 -1.13
C ARG A 264 23.55 17.23 -1.71
N GLY A 265 24.88 17.10 -1.73
CA GLY A 265 25.75 18.22 -2.07
C GLY A 265 25.52 19.39 -1.10
N GLU A 266 25.13 20.55 -1.66
CA GLU A 266 24.80 21.77 -0.91
C GLU A 266 23.31 21.86 -0.53
N ASP A 267 22.44 21.08 -1.17
CA ASP A 267 21.00 21.10 -0.90
C ASP A 267 20.68 20.38 0.40
N VAL A 268 19.94 21.06 1.29
CA VAL A 268 19.46 20.51 2.56
C VAL A 268 17.94 20.63 2.63
N VAL A 269 17.28 19.52 2.90
CA VAL A 269 15.82 19.43 3.05
C VAL A 269 15.46 18.94 4.44
N SER A 270 14.46 19.58 5.04
CA SER A 270 13.86 19.15 6.30
C SER A 270 12.53 18.47 6.06
N LEU A 271 12.35 17.31 6.69
CA LEU A 271 11.17 16.48 6.62
C LEU A 271 10.53 16.39 8.00
N PRO A 272 9.28 16.85 8.20
CA PRO A 272 8.64 16.76 9.51
C PRO A 272 8.34 15.31 9.84
N VAL A 273 8.71 14.89 11.06
CA VAL A 273 8.43 13.55 11.60
C VAL A 273 7.68 13.67 12.93
N ASP A 274 6.82 12.69 13.21
CA ASP A 274 6.17 12.53 14.52
C ASP A 274 6.22 11.05 14.92
N THR A 275 7.14 10.68 15.79
CA THR A 275 7.30 9.28 16.22
C THR A 275 6.36 8.91 17.37
N GLY A 276 5.55 9.84 17.88
CA GLY A 276 4.72 9.62 19.05
C GLY A 276 5.53 9.41 20.34
N SER A 277 4.85 8.90 21.37
CA SER A 277 5.44 8.68 22.71
C SER A 277 5.73 7.21 22.99
N SER A 278 6.82 6.94 23.71
CA SER A 278 7.13 5.58 24.19
C SER A 278 6.09 5.07 25.21
N ARG A 279 5.55 5.96 26.05
CA ARG A 279 4.66 5.63 27.18
C ARG A 279 3.30 5.02 26.81
N GLY A 280 2.89 5.09 25.54
CA GLY A 280 1.61 4.55 25.05
C GLY A 280 1.78 3.44 24.00
N THR A 281 3.01 3.10 23.64
CA THR A 281 3.29 2.14 22.57
C THR A 281 3.84 0.86 23.21
N PRO A 282 3.30 -0.34 22.90
CA PRO A 282 3.90 -1.57 23.39
C PRO A 282 5.39 -1.60 23.01
N PRO A 283 6.27 -2.09 23.91
CA PRO A 283 7.70 -2.16 23.63
C PRO A 283 7.91 -2.91 22.31
N SER A 284 8.53 -2.22 21.36
CA SER A 284 8.84 -2.79 20.06
C SER A 284 10.04 -3.70 20.23
N THR A 285 9.96 -4.95 19.78
CA THR A 285 11.16 -5.80 19.62
C THR A 285 11.88 -5.53 18.30
N LEU A 286 11.28 -4.71 17.43
CA LEU A 286 11.88 -4.22 16.18
C LEU A 286 13.20 -3.48 16.45
N ASP A 287 14.29 -4.21 16.36
CA ASP A 287 15.63 -3.65 16.34
C ASP A 287 16.10 -3.42 14.90
N MET A 288 15.87 -2.20 14.40
CA MET A 288 16.30 -1.77 13.07
C MET A 288 17.82 -1.62 12.92
N SER A 289 18.57 -1.66 14.02
CA SER A 289 20.03 -1.52 14.00
C SER A 289 20.75 -2.79 13.55
N THR A 290 20.04 -3.93 13.58
CA THR A 290 20.55 -5.23 13.15
C THR A 290 20.80 -5.32 11.64
N ALA A 291 21.49 -6.39 11.22
CA ALA A 291 21.70 -6.71 9.82
C ALA A 291 20.37 -6.97 9.07
N ASP A 292 19.33 -7.42 9.79
CA ASP A 292 18.01 -7.76 9.24
C ASP A 292 17.05 -6.57 9.18
N GLY A 293 17.46 -5.39 9.68
CA GLY A 293 16.67 -4.15 9.61
C GLY A 293 16.04 -3.85 8.24
N PRO A 294 16.74 -4.06 7.10
CA PRO A 294 16.16 -3.88 5.76
C PRO A 294 14.96 -4.81 5.48
N GLU A 295 14.97 -6.05 5.98
CA GLU A 295 13.84 -6.96 5.81
C GLU A 295 12.63 -6.50 6.63
N CYS A 296 12.86 -6.03 7.87
CA CYS A 296 11.79 -5.44 8.67
C CYS A 296 11.23 -4.17 7.98
N ALA A 297 12.09 -3.36 7.35
CA ALA A 297 11.66 -2.17 6.61
C ALA A 297 10.82 -2.52 5.36
N ASP A 298 11.19 -3.56 4.63
CA ASP A 298 10.44 -4.02 3.45
C ASP A 298 9.09 -4.65 3.84
N ALA A 299 9.03 -5.39 4.96
CA ALA A 299 7.76 -5.85 5.54
C ALA A 299 6.86 -4.65 5.90
N ALA A 300 7.44 -3.63 6.52
CA ALA A 300 6.74 -2.42 6.88
C ALA A 300 6.21 -1.66 5.64
N LEU A 301 7.02 -1.55 4.59
CA LEU A 301 6.60 -1.00 3.31
C LEU A 301 5.44 -1.81 2.70
N GLY A 302 5.50 -3.13 2.74
CA GLY A 302 4.41 -4.00 2.31
C GLY A 302 3.09 -3.71 3.02
N ALA A 303 3.12 -3.60 4.35
CA ALA A 303 1.96 -3.23 5.15
C ALA A 303 1.43 -1.83 4.79
N LEU A 304 2.33 -0.84 4.61
CA LEU A 304 1.98 0.52 4.19
C LEU A 304 1.23 0.52 2.84
N LEU A 305 1.73 -0.23 1.86
CA LEU A 305 1.10 -0.34 0.53
C LEU A 305 -0.29 -0.98 0.58
N ALA A 306 -0.57 -1.80 1.60
CA ALA A 306 -1.87 -2.41 1.83
C ALA A 306 -2.80 -1.57 2.72
N GLY A 307 -2.32 -0.44 3.26
CA GLY A 307 -3.05 0.32 4.28
C GLY A 307 -3.26 -0.46 5.59
N ARG A 308 -2.33 -1.37 5.92
CA ARG A 308 -2.36 -2.24 7.10
C ARG A 308 -1.45 -1.71 8.20
N PRO A 309 -1.74 -2.02 9.48
CA PRO A 309 -0.80 -1.75 10.56
C PRO A 309 0.47 -2.58 10.37
N THR A 310 1.62 -2.01 10.72
CA THR A 310 2.87 -2.78 10.77
C THR A 310 2.88 -3.70 11.98
N GLY A 311 3.52 -4.86 11.81
CA GLY A 311 3.83 -5.75 12.92
C GLY A 311 4.72 -5.08 13.97
N THR A 312 4.80 -5.70 15.15
CA THR A 312 5.63 -5.25 16.28
C THR A 312 6.97 -5.99 16.38
N SER A 313 7.18 -7.00 15.54
CA SER A 313 8.39 -7.83 15.44
C SER A 313 8.93 -7.84 14.01
N CYS A 314 10.22 -8.13 13.87
CA CYS A 314 10.84 -8.32 12.57
C CYS A 314 10.59 -9.75 12.06
N PRO A 315 10.42 -9.96 10.75
CA PRO A 315 10.36 -11.31 10.18
C PRO A 315 11.58 -12.20 10.48
N ALA A 316 12.72 -11.62 10.85
CA ALA A 316 13.94 -12.35 11.22
C ALA A 316 13.98 -12.79 12.70
N ASP A 317 13.01 -12.36 13.52
CA ASP A 317 12.97 -12.67 14.96
C ASP A 317 12.56 -14.12 15.24
N ASP A 318 11.89 -14.79 14.29
CA ASP A 318 11.40 -16.16 14.46
C ASP A 318 11.33 -16.91 13.11
N LEU A 319 11.37 -18.25 13.17
CA LEU A 319 11.17 -19.11 12.00
C LEU A 319 9.71 -19.54 11.92
N ALA A 320 9.00 -19.07 10.89
CA ALA A 320 7.63 -19.51 10.64
C ALA A 320 7.55 -21.01 10.30
N ASP A 321 6.48 -21.68 10.77
CA ASP A 321 6.23 -23.09 10.47
C ASP A 321 6.23 -23.41 8.97
N SER A 322 5.70 -22.49 8.16
CA SER A 322 5.67 -22.62 6.70
C SER A 322 7.06 -22.62 6.09
N ASP A 323 7.99 -21.85 6.65
CA ASP A 323 9.37 -21.79 6.20
C ASP A 323 10.13 -23.02 6.66
N ALA A 324 9.92 -23.46 7.90
CA ALA A 324 10.47 -24.73 8.39
C ALA A 324 10.04 -25.91 7.50
N GLU A 325 8.77 -25.97 7.10
CA GLU A 325 8.28 -26.98 6.16
C GLU A 325 8.96 -26.86 4.78
N ALA A 326 9.12 -25.65 4.27
CA ALA A 326 9.78 -25.39 2.99
C ALA A 326 11.23 -25.91 2.99
N LEU A 327 11.96 -25.68 4.09
CA LEU A 327 13.33 -26.16 4.28
C LEU A 327 13.40 -27.69 4.35
N ARG A 328 12.53 -28.34 5.12
CA ARG A 328 12.46 -29.82 5.19
C ARG A 328 12.22 -30.43 3.83
N ALA A 329 11.28 -29.86 3.07
CA ALA A 329 10.92 -30.35 1.74
C ALA A 329 12.04 -30.13 0.71
N ALA A 330 12.78 -29.01 0.78
CA ALA A 330 13.96 -28.77 -0.04
C ALA A 330 15.06 -29.80 0.24
N VAL A 331 15.36 -30.09 1.50
CA VAL A 331 16.32 -31.15 1.87
C VAL A 331 15.86 -32.53 1.41
N GLY A 332 14.58 -32.87 1.61
CA GLY A 332 14.02 -34.12 1.10
C GLY A 332 14.09 -34.23 -0.43
N PHE A 333 13.96 -33.12 -1.15
CA PHE A 333 14.20 -33.09 -2.59
C PHE A 333 15.66 -33.40 -2.95
N LEU A 334 16.62 -32.79 -2.25
CA LEU A 334 18.05 -33.07 -2.46
C LEU A 334 18.38 -34.56 -2.24
N ALA A 335 17.86 -35.15 -1.17
CA ALA A 335 18.06 -36.56 -0.87
C ALA A 335 17.52 -37.47 -1.99
N ARG A 336 16.31 -37.21 -2.49
CA ARG A 336 15.72 -37.96 -3.62
C ARG A 336 16.50 -37.80 -4.92
N ARG A 337 17.26 -36.72 -5.07
CA ARG A 337 18.18 -36.50 -6.21
C ARG A 337 19.52 -37.21 -6.04
N GLY A 338 19.74 -37.88 -4.90
CA GLY A 338 20.91 -38.72 -4.66
C GLY A 338 22.05 -38.01 -3.93
N HIS A 339 21.88 -36.75 -3.50
CA HIS A 339 22.90 -36.07 -2.72
C HIS A 339 23.06 -36.74 -1.35
N ARG A 340 24.31 -36.91 -0.91
CA ARG A 340 24.67 -37.53 0.38
C ARG A 340 25.10 -36.51 1.43
N SER A 341 25.42 -35.30 0.99
CA SER A 341 25.80 -34.20 1.85
C SER A 341 25.35 -32.87 1.28
N ALA A 342 25.25 -31.87 2.16
CA ALA A 342 24.98 -30.49 1.79
C ALA A 342 25.82 -29.54 2.66
N THR A 343 26.23 -28.41 2.10
CA THR A 343 26.91 -27.36 2.85
C THR A 343 25.85 -26.40 3.40
N LEU A 344 25.85 -26.15 4.71
CA LEU A 344 24.88 -25.26 5.35
C LEU A 344 25.52 -23.89 5.61
N VAL A 345 24.88 -22.83 5.14
CA VAL A 345 25.23 -21.43 5.45
C VAL A 345 24.12 -20.85 6.33
N ALA A 346 24.48 -20.43 7.53
CA ALA A 346 23.61 -19.82 8.53
C ALA A 346 24.35 -18.66 9.21
N ASP A 347 23.62 -17.78 9.90
CA ASP A 347 24.17 -16.71 10.73
C ASP A 347 23.63 -16.75 12.16
N THR A 348 23.84 -15.68 12.91
CA THR A 348 23.46 -15.56 14.33
C THR A 348 22.05 -14.99 14.54
N SER A 349 21.29 -14.69 13.48
CA SER A 349 19.91 -14.24 13.64
C SER A 349 19.05 -15.38 14.25
N PRO A 350 18.05 -15.07 15.10
CA PRO A 350 17.19 -16.08 15.70
C PRO A 350 16.56 -17.03 14.68
N ARG A 351 16.01 -16.48 13.59
CA ARG A 351 15.45 -17.27 12.49
C ARG A 351 16.49 -18.17 11.83
N SER A 352 17.71 -17.70 11.58
CA SER A 352 18.76 -18.53 10.94
C SER A 352 19.22 -19.68 11.83
N VAL A 353 19.36 -19.44 13.13
CA VAL A 353 19.69 -20.50 14.10
C VAL A 353 18.64 -21.61 14.07
N ALA A 354 17.36 -21.24 14.21
CA ALA A 354 16.25 -22.19 14.14
C ALA A 354 16.17 -22.91 12.79
N ALA A 355 16.40 -22.18 11.68
CA ALA A 355 16.40 -22.76 10.34
C ALA A 355 17.56 -23.75 10.13
N GLY A 356 18.74 -23.43 10.65
CA GLY A 356 19.90 -24.31 10.63
C GLY A 356 19.63 -25.62 11.36
N GLU A 357 18.98 -25.58 12.53
CA GLU A 357 18.55 -26.78 13.24
C GLU A 357 17.56 -27.63 12.41
N VAL A 358 16.56 -26.99 11.80
CA VAL A 358 15.61 -27.67 10.91
C VAL A 358 16.32 -28.34 9.73
N VAL A 359 17.28 -27.68 9.10
CA VAL A 359 18.04 -28.24 7.97
C VAL A 359 18.89 -29.42 8.43
N ARG A 360 19.66 -29.29 9.52
CA ARG A 360 20.49 -30.38 10.06
C ARG A 360 19.69 -31.62 10.42
N GLU A 361 18.57 -31.42 11.12
CA GLU A 361 17.68 -32.51 11.47
C GLU A 361 17.07 -33.18 10.22
N SER A 362 16.77 -32.39 9.19
CA SER A 362 16.27 -32.91 7.92
C SER A 362 17.33 -33.68 7.15
N LEU A 363 18.58 -33.21 7.15
CA LEU A 363 19.69 -33.93 6.54
C LEU A 363 19.83 -35.31 7.19
N ARG A 364 19.91 -35.36 8.52
CA ARG A 364 20.01 -36.60 9.30
C ARG A 364 18.87 -37.58 9.00
N ARG A 365 17.61 -37.09 8.99
CA ARG A 365 16.43 -37.92 8.68
C ARG A 365 16.45 -38.52 7.27
N ASN A 366 17.08 -37.82 6.31
CA ASN A 366 17.20 -38.29 4.94
C ASN A 366 18.51 -39.06 4.68
N GLY A 367 19.28 -39.41 5.71
CA GLY A 367 20.56 -40.11 5.57
C GLY A 367 21.64 -39.27 4.89
N MET A 368 21.55 -37.95 4.99
CA MET A 368 22.54 -36.98 4.52
C MET A 368 23.36 -36.42 5.69
N SER A 369 24.57 -35.96 5.42
CA SER A 369 25.41 -35.24 6.39
C SER A 369 25.66 -33.78 5.97
N GLU A 370 26.13 -32.95 6.89
CA GLU A 370 26.78 -31.71 6.50
C GLU A 370 28.12 -32.03 5.81
N GLY A 371 28.44 -31.34 4.72
CA GLY A 371 29.66 -31.56 3.96
C GLY A 371 29.61 -30.97 2.55
N HIS A 372 30.59 -31.32 1.72
CA HIS A 372 30.65 -30.86 0.32
C HIS A 372 29.41 -31.34 -0.46
N GLY A 373 28.78 -30.45 -1.23
CA GLY A 373 27.57 -30.76 -1.99
C GLY A 373 26.81 -29.49 -2.37
N PRO A 374 25.49 -29.57 -2.58
CA PRO A 374 24.65 -28.39 -2.73
C PRO A 374 24.76 -27.45 -1.52
N VAL A 375 24.77 -26.15 -1.75
CA VAL A 375 24.84 -25.12 -0.69
C VAL A 375 23.43 -24.74 -0.28
N VAL A 376 23.06 -24.93 0.97
CA VAL A 376 21.77 -24.55 1.55
C VAL A 376 21.98 -23.29 2.39
N VAL A 377 21.39 -22.18 1.97
CA VAL A 377 21.55 -20.86 2.61
C VAL A 377 20.29 -20.51 3.38
N VAL A 378 20.41 -20.41 4.69
CA VAL A 378 19.32 -20.07 5.64
C VAL A 378 19.68 -18.89 6.54
N SER A 379 20.58 -18.03 6.09
CA SER A 379 20.99 -16.80 6.78
C SER A 379 20.09 -15.60 6.45
N GLY A 380 20.39 -14.44 7.03
CA GLY A 380 19.89 -13.14 6.60
C GLY A 380 20.56 -12.64 5.32
N TRP A 381 20.06 -11.52 4.78
CA TRP A 381 20.43 -11.06 3.43
C TRP A 381 21.92 -10.74 3.25
N ALA A 382 22.57 -10.20 4.28
CA ALA A 382 23.97 -9.80 4.19
C ALA A 382 24.93 -11.00 4.12
N GLU A 383 24.67 -12.03 4.91
CA GLU A 383 25.43 -13.28 4.89
C GLU A 383 25.15 -14.06 3.59
N ALA A 384 23.88 -14.08 3.15
CA ALA A 384 23.50 -14.72 1.90
C ALA A 384 24.19 -14.08 0.68
N ASP A 385 24.28 -12.74 0.60
CA ASP A 385 25.01 -12.06 -0.47
C ASP A 385 26.48 -12.50 -0.51
N ARG A 386 27.15 -12.56 0.65
CA ARG A 386 28.54 -13.00 0.75
C ARG A 386 28.70 -14.45 0.29
N ALA A 387 27.89 -15.35 0.82
CA ALA A 387 27.96 -16.77 0.48
C ALA A 387 27.70 -17.02 -1.01
N LEU A 388 26.74 -16.32 -1.62
CA LEU A 388 26.44 -16.48 -3.05
C LEU A 388 27.57 -15.93 -3.94
N ARG A 389 28.24 -14.85 -3.52
CA ARG A 389 29.47 -14.38 -4.19
C ARG A 389 30.60 -15.38 -4.06
N ASP A 390 30.78 -15.97 -2.88
CA ASP A 390 31.78 -17.02 -2.67
C ASP A 390 31.51 -18.26 -3.54
N VAL A 391 30.24 -18.64 -3.75
CA VAL A 391 29.87 -19.69 -4.72
C VAL A 391 30.19 -19.26 -6.15
N ALA A 392 29.76 -18.06 -6.56
CA ALA A 392 29.97 -17.56 -7.91
C ALA A 392 31.47 -17.41 -8.27
N GLU A 393 32.30 -17.12 -7.27
CA GLU A 393 33.75 -16.95 -7.40
C GLU A 393 34.52 -18.25 -7.13
N GLY A 394 33.82 -19.36 -6.84
CA GLY A 394 34.41 -20.68 -6.61
C GLY A 394 35.17 -20.84 -5.29
N ARG A 395 35.05 -19.88 -4.36
CA ARG A 395 35.61 -19.97 -2.99
C ARG A 395 34.81 -20.91 -2.10
N LEU A 396 33.50 -20.97 -2.31
CA LEU A 396 32.61 -21.94 -1.68
C LEU A 396 32.21 -22.99 -2.73
N PRO A 397 32.81 -24.20 -2.71
CA PRO A 397 32.45 -25.24 -3.68
C PRO A 397 30.99 -25.67 -3.47
N GLY A 398 30.20 -25.62 -4.54
CA GLY A 398 28.77 -25.95 -4.49
C GLY A 398 28.22 -26.52 -5.79
N GLU A 399 27.37 -27.53 -5.68
CA GLU A 399 26.65 -28.15 -6.82
C GLU A 399 25.34 -27.39 -7.17
N GLY A 400 25.26 -26.11 -6.80
CA GLY A 400 24.05 -25.27 -6.85
C GLY A 400 23.71 -24.69 -5.48
N SER A 401 22.92 -23.61 -5.48
CA SER A 401 22.54 -22.89 -4.25
C SER A 401 21.04 -23.02 -3.99
N TYR A 402 20.66 -23.50 -2.82
CA TYR A 402 19.30 -23.64 -2.33
C TYR A 402 19.06 -22.60 -1.26
N LEU A 403 18.27 -21.57 -1.57
CA LEU A 403 18.03 -20.45 -0.68
C LEU A 403 16.76 -20.69 0.13
N ALA A 404 16.74 -20.19 1.37
CA ALA A 404 15.52 -20.11 2.15
C ALA A 404 14.47 -19.20 1.50
N PRO A 405 13.16 -19.38 1.80
CA PRO A 405 12.09 -18.61 1.16
C PRO A 405 12.27 -17.09 1.25
N TRP A 406 12.71 -16.56 2.40
CA TRP A 406 12.89 -15.12 2.65
C TRP A 406 14.08 -14.50 1.90
N LEU A 407 14.94 -15.32 1.27
CA LEU A 407 16.08 -14.87 0.46
C LEU A 407 15.71 -14.60 -1.01
N LEU A 408 14.42 -14.68 -1.35
CA LEU A 408 13.91 -14.22 -2.65
C LEU A 408 13.99 -12.68 -2.73
N THR A 409 15.17 -12.14 -3.03
CA THR A 409 15.37 -10.72 -3.33
C THR A 409 16.12 -10.58 -4.66
N ALA A 410 15.73 -9.59 -5.49
CA ALA A 410 16.35 -9.41 -6.80
C ALA A 410 17.89 -9.23 -6.74
N PRO A 411 18.48 -8.48 -5.78
CA PRO A 411 19.94 -8.38 -5.66
C PRO A 411 20.64 -9.72 -5.41
N LEU A 412 20.05 -10.60 -4.58
CA LEU A 412 20.62 -11.93 -4.31
C LEU A 412 20.49 -12.84 -5.54
N LEU A 413 19.36 -12.78 -6.24
CA LEU A 413 19.14 -13.60 -7.44
C LEU A 413 19.93 -13.15 -8.67
N ALA A 414 20.39 -11.90 -8.68
CA ALA A 414 21.27 -11.40 -9.73
C ALA A 414 22.69 -11.98 -9.66
N ILE A 415 23.08 -12.59 -8.53
CA ILE A 415 24.37 -13.25 -8.38
C ILE A 415 24.32 -14.61 -9.11
N PRO A 416 25.27 -14.92 -10.01
CA PRO A 416 25.23 -16.12 -10.85
C PRO A 416 25.64 -17.39 -10.06
N ALA A 417 24.86 -17.75 -9.04
CA ALA A 417 25.12 -18.86 -8.11
C ALA A 417 24.12 -20.03 -8.26
N ALA A 418 23.43 -20.13 -9.40
CA ALA A 418 22.41 -21.16 -9.69
C ALA A 418 21.37 -21.32 -8.56
N ALA A 419 20.75 -20.19 -8.18
CA ALA A 419 19.82 -20.13 -7.06
C ALA A 419 18.49 -20.84 -7.32
N VAL A 420 18.11 -21.72 -6.39
CA VAL A 420 16.83 -22.43 -6.32
C VAL A 420 16.16 -22.12 -4.98
N ILE A 421 14.86 -21.80 -4.99
CA ILE A 421 14.14 -21.30 -3.82
C ILE A 421 12.83 -22.10 -3.66
N PRO A 422 12.53 -22.66 -2.47
CA PRO A 422 11.25 -23.26 -2.18
C PRO A 422 10.22 -22.16 -1.88
N LEU A 423 9.15 -22.08 -2.68
CA LEU A 423 8.08 -21.10 -2.53
C LEU A 423 6.72 -21.79 -2.57
N ARG A 424 5.80 -21.33 -1.72
CA ARG A 424 4.38 -21.73 -1.82
C ARG A 424 3.65 -20.86 -2.82
N GLU A 425 3.98 -19.59 -2.82
CA GLU A 425 3.39 -18.60 -3.71
C GLU A 425 4.07 -18.67 -5.06
N ASN A 426 3.25 -18.74 -6.10
CA ASN A 426 3.72 -18.58 -7.45
C ASN A 426 3.94 -17.08 -7.73
N PRO A 427 5.16 -16.61 -8.01
CA PRO A 427 5.44 -15.21 -8.30
C PRO A 427 4.70 -14.67 -9.54
N GLN A 428 4.15 -15.56 -10.36
CA GLN A 428 3.37 -15.23 -11.56
C GLN A 428 1.85 -15.18 -11.31
N GLU A 429 1.38 -15.47 -10.09
CA GLU A 429 -0.04 -15.39 -9.77
C GLU A 429 -0.54 -13.94 -9.72
N PRO A 430 -1.82 -13.69 -10.07
CA PRO A 430 -2.39 -12.34 -10.10
C PRO A 430 -2.20 -11.55 -8.80
N ALA A 431 -2.34 -12.20 -7.63
CA ALA A 431 -2.14 -11.55 -6.33
C ALA A 431 -0.68 -11.11 -6.11
N ALA A 432 0.27 -11.94 -6.52
CA ALA A 432 1.70 -11.64 -6.41
C ALA A 432 2.08 -10.49 -7.37
N LEU A 433 1.53 -10.48 -8.59
CA LEU A 433 1.72 -9.41 -9.56
C LEU A 433 1.04 -8.10 -9.14
N ALA A 434 -0.10 -8.18 -8.45
CA ALA A 434 -0.78 -7.00 -7.89
C ALA A 434 0.08 -6.30 -6.82
N TYR A 435 0.75 -7.07 -5.96
CA TYR A 435 1.73 -6.53 -5.01
C TYR A 435 2.90 -5.84 -5.72
N VAL A 436 3.51 -6.51 -6.71
CA VAL A 436 4.62 -5.93 -7.47
C VAL A 436 4.20 -4.64 -8.18
N SER A 437 2.99 -4.60 -8.75
CA SER A 437 2.46 -3.38 -9.38
C SER A 437 2.31 -2.27 -8.34
N ALA A 438 1.67 -2.56 -7.20
CA ALA A 438 1.49 -1.58 -6.13
C ALA A 438 2.84 -1.04 -5.60
N LEU A 439 3.83 -1.92 -5.48
CA LEU A 439 5.19 -1.56 -5.08
C LEU A 439 5.82 -0.63 -6.12
N ARG A 440 5.84 -1.02 -7.40
CA ARG A 440 6.46 -0.22 -8.47
C ARG A 440 5.78 1.13 -8.66
N ASP A 441 4.45 1.17 -8.59
CA ASP A 441 3.67 2.40 -8.79
C ASP A 441 3.99 3.43 -7.69
N ARG A 442 4.36 2.96 -6.49
CA ARG A 442 4.67 3.83 -5.36
C ARG A 442 6.16 4.04 -5.13
N VAL A 443 6.98 3.04 -5.45
CA VAL A 443 8.41 2.90 -5.11
C VAL A 443 9.13 2.20 -6.29
N PRO A 444 9.38 2.92 -7.40
CA PRO A 444 9.84 2.29 -8.65
C PRO A 444 11.16 1.51 -8.55
N GLU A 445 12.05 1.94 -7.66
CA GLU A 445 13.36 1.31 -7.44
C GLU A 445 13.34 0.12 -6.46
N ALA A 446 12.24 -0.08 -5.72
CA ALA A 446 12.11 -1.25 -4.86
C ALA A 446 11.85 -2.49 -5.68
N THR A 447 12.35 -3.60 -5.17
CA THR A 447 12.07 -4.94 -5.68
C THR A 447 11.18 -5.69 -4.70
N ALA A 448 10.32 -6.56 -5.20
CA ALA A 448 9.45 -7.36 -4.35
C ALA A 448 10.26 -8.30 -3.45
N THR A 449 9.80 -8.46 -2.21
CA THR A 449 10.34 -9.41 -1.24
C THR A 449 9.21 -10.24 -0.62
N PRO A 450 9.50 -11.47 -0.16
CA PRO A 450 8.53 -12.31 0.56
C PRO A 450 7.96 -11.61 1.79
N ALA A 451 8.82 -10.96 2.58
CA ALA A 451 8.43 -10.25 3.79
C ALA A 451 7.45 -9.10 3.48
N GLY A 452 7.75 -8.30 2.46
CA GLY A 452 6.84 -7.24 1.99
C GLY A 452 5.52 -7.78 1.45
N TYR A 453 5.56 -8.87 0.67
CA TYR A 453 4.35 -9.48 0.13
C TYR A 453 3.46 -10.11 1.22
N ALA A 454 4.05 -10.80 2.18
CA ALA A 454 3.34 -11.38 3.32
C ALA A 454 2.66 -10.28 4.14
N ALA A 455 3.36 -9.19 4.44
CA ALA A 455 2.79 -8.05 5.14
C ALA A 455 1.67 -7.35 4.34
N TRP A 456 1.84 -7.21 3.03
CA TRP A 456 0.84 -6.63 2.13
C TRP A 456 -0.47 -7.45 2.12
N ARG A 457 -0.36 -8.79 2.07
CA ARG A 457 -1.55 -9.65 2.15
C ARG A 457 -2.11 -9.81 3.56
N GLY A 458 -1.27 -9.68 4.58
CA GLY A 458 -1.62 -10.01 5.96
C GLY A 458 -1.34 -11.45 6.37
N GLY A 459 -0.41 -12.14 5.71
CA GLY A 459 -0.03 -13.51 6.04
C GLY A 459 0.73 -14.23 4.92
N PRO A 460 1.21 -15.45 5.21
CA PRO A 460 1.80 -16.33 4.22
C PRO A 460 0.76 -16.78 3.20
N GLY A 461 1.24 -17.28 2.06
CA GLY A 461 0.40 -17.45 0.90
C GLY A 461 -0.16 -18.83 0.71
N PRO A 462 -1.35 -18.90 0.08
CA PRO A 462 -1.89 -20.18 -0.32
C PRO A 462 -1.07 -20.72 -1.49
N GLY A 463 -0.82 -22.03 -1.47
CA GLY A 463 -0.26 -22.71 -2.64
C GLY A 463 0.52 -23.98 -2.29
N PRO A 464 0.63 -24.90 -3.27
CA PRO A 464 1.52 -26.04 -3.14
C PRO A 464 2.97 -25.55 -3.16
N LEU A 465 3.77 -26.04 -2.21
CA LEU A 465 5.19 -25.76 -2.16
C LEU A 465 5.88 -26.30 -3.43
N ARG A 466 6.73 -25.49 -4.08
CA ARG A 466 7.53 -25.89 -5.27
C ARG A 466 8.90 -25.25 -5.22
N LEU A 467 9.87 -25.83 -5.92
CA LEU A 467 11.15 -25.19 -6.19
C LEU A 467 11.06 -24.29 -7.42
N TYR A 468 11.60 -23.09 -7.30
CA TYR A 468 11.76 -22.14 -8.39
C TYR A 468 13.24 -21.88 -8.62
N ALA A 469 13.68 -21.97 -9.87
CA ALA A 469 15.03 -21.54 -10.25
C ALA A 469 14.98 -20.09 -10.73
N ALA A 470 15.97 -19.31 -10.31
CA ALA A 470 16.22 -17.98 -10.81
C ALA A 470 17.15 -18.03 -12.01
N SER A 471 16.80 -17.32 -13.09
CA SER A 471 17.66 -17.12 -14.25
C SER A 471 17.75 -15.64 -14.59
N VAL A 472 18.97 -15.17 -14.86
CA VAL A 472 19.20 -13.81 -15.35
C VAL A 472 18.94 -13.80 -16.86
N VAL A 473 18.16 -12.83 -17.34
CA VAL A 473 17.84 -12.68 -18.76
C VAL A 473 18.71 -11.57 -19.33
N THR A 474 19.80 -11.94 -19.99
CA THR A 474 20.65 -11.03 -20.77
C THR A 474 20.12 -10.90 -22.20
N MET A 475 18.94 -10.33 -22.39
CA MET A 475 18.48 -9.91 -23.72
C MET A 475 18.71 -8.40 -23.90
N GLN A 476 19.73 -8.03 -24.68
CA GLN A 476 19.82 -6.70 -25.30
C GLN A 476 18.82 -6.63 -26.46
N LEU A 477 17.54 -6.45 -26.16
CA LEU A 477 16.54 -6.12 -27.19
C LEU A 477 16.59 -4.61 -27.44
N SER A 478 17.06 -4.23 -28.63
CA SER A 478 16.98 -2.85 -29.14
C SER A 478 15.53 -2.37 -29.06
N THR A 479 15.30 -1.30 -28.30
CA THR A 479 13.97 -0.82 -27.95
C THR A 479 13.32 -0.04 -29.09
N THR A 480 12.55 -0.73 -29.94
CA THR A 480 11.45 -0.09 -30.67
C THR A 480 10.24 0.04 -29.74
N GLY A 481 10.09 1.20 -29.10
CA GLY A 481 8.82 1.87 -28.78
C GLY A 481 7.77 1.23 -27.85
N HIS A 482 7.94 -0.02 -27.38
CA HIS A 482 6.95 -0.67 -26.51
C HIS A 482 7.58 -1.19 -25.22
N ASN A 483 7.14 -0.63 -24.09
CA ASN A 483 7.64 -0.93 -22.77
C ASN A 483 7.13 -2.31 -22.33
N HIS A 484 7.93 -3.36 -22.52
CA HIS A 484 7.61 -4.75 -22.14
C HIS A 484 7.90 -5.07 -20.65
N ASP A 485 8.17 -4.04 -19.86
CA ASP A 485 8.44 -4.11 -18.42
C ASP A 485 7.15 -4.30 -17.62
N GLY A 486 6.52 -5.46 -17.78
CA GLY A 486 5.45 -5.91 -16.89
C GLY A 486 5.95 -5.97 -15.43
N ALA A 487 5.02 -5.89 -14.47
CA ALA A 487 5.34 -6.13 -13.06
C ALA A 487 5.98 -7.51 -12.90
N ARG A 488 7.22 -7.59 -12.39
CA ARG A 488 7.96 -8.85 -12.18
C ARG A 488 8.66 -8.86 -10.83
N TRP A 489 8.69 -10.02 -10.18
CA TRP A 489 9.39 -10.23 -8.90
C TRP A 489 10.91 -10.12 -9.00
N PHE A 490 11.47 -10.54 -10.13
CA PHE A 490 12.91 -10.47 -10.39
C PHE A 490 13.16 -9.64 -11.67
N PRO A 491 13.30 -8.31 -11.54
CA PRO A 491 13.68 -7.45 -12.67
C PRO A 491 15.01 -7.89 -13.27
N GLY A 492 15.09 -7.94 -14.61
CA GLY A 492 16.29 -8.44 -15.31
C GLY A 492 16.42 -9.97 -15.32
N GLY A 493 15.44 -10.71 -14.80
CA GLY A 493 15.46 -12.17 -14.76
C GLY A 493 14.08 -12.82 -14.85
N ALA A 494 14.06 -14.12 -14.57
CA ALA A 494 12.87 -14.95 -14.50
C ALA A 494 12.94 -15.92 -13.33
N LEU A 495 11.76 -16.28 -12.82
CA LEU A 495 11.56 -17.33 -11.82
C LEU A 495 10.69 -18.40 -12.47
N ALA A 496 11.25 -19.60 -12.65
CA ALA A 496 10.55 -20.72 -13.27
C ALA A 496 10.43 -21.89 -12.29
N PRO A 497 9.26 -22.53 -12.18
CA PRO A 497 9.12 -23.73 -11.36
C PRO A 497 9.96 -24.85 -11.97
N VAL A 498 10.82 -25.46 -11.17
CA VAL A 498 11.70 -26.59 -11.56
C VAL A 498 11.33 -27.90 -10.86
N SER A 499 10.27 -27.89 -10.05
CA SER A 499 9.69 -29.09 -9.47
C SER A 499 8.17 -29.11 -9.59
N GLY A 500 7.59 -30.30 -9.49
CA GLY A 500 6.20 -30.45 -9.10
C GLY A 500 5.97 -30.03 -7.64
N PRO A 501 4.72 -30.12 -7.15
CA PRO A 501 4.42 -29.95 -5.72
C PRO A 501 5.32 -30.81 -4.85
N LEU A 502 5.96 -30.18 -3.87
CA LEU A 502 6.72 -30.84 -2.83
C LEU A 502 5.79 -31.19 -1.67
N SER A 503 5.89 -32.41 -1.16
CA SER A 503 5.35 -32.79 0.13
C SER A 503 6.48 -32.79 1.18
N ALA A 504 6.16 -32.34 2.39
CA ALA A 504 7.01 -32.55 3.55
C ALA A 504 6.94 -33.99 4.10
N ALA A 505 6.06 -34.83 3.55
CA ALA A 505 5.70 -36.13 4.10
C ALA A 505 6.81 -37.19 3.95
N ASP A 506 7.09 -37.82 5.09
CA ASP A 506 7.99 -38.95 5.34
C ASP A 506 7.89 -40.08 4.32
N PRO A 507 9.00 -40.64 3.82
CA PRO A 507 9.04 -42.06 3.55
C PRO A 507 9.17 -42.76 4.91
N THR A 508 8.07 -43.26 5.47
CA THR A 508 8.19 -44.53 6.20
C THR A 508 8.83 -45.51 5.22
N PRO A 509 9.98 -46.13 5.53
CA PRO A 509 10.52 -47.15 4.67
C PRO A 509 9.52 -48.31 4.68
N GLY A 510 8.81 -48.50 3.57
CA GLY A 510 8.17 -49.77 3.27
C GLY A 510 9.28 -50.81 3.19
N GLY A 511 9.25 -51.76 4.12
CA GLY A 511 10.21 -52.85 4.24
C GLY A 511 10.11 -53.90 3.15
#